data_AF-A0A0C3BZ06-F1
#
_entry.id   AF-A0A0C3BZ06-F1
#
_cell.length_a   1.000
_cell.length_b   1.000
_cell.length_c   1.000
_cell.angle_alpha   90.00
_cell.angle_beta   90.00
_cell.angle_gamma   90.00
#
_symmetry.space_group_name_H-M   'P 1'
#
loop_
_entity.id
_entity.type
_entity.pdbx_description
1 polymer ?
#
loop_
_entity_poly.entity_id
_entity_poly.type
_entity_poly.pdbx_seq_one_letter_code
_entity_poly.pdbx_strand_id
1 'polypeptide(L)'
;MSPSYNLRSEKLRTGSCLCKSVNYEVTGEPISFRVCHCQNCRRASGSAFMANIFFKGKQVRVVSGEEKLKVFADLDTASGAPLHRYFCTECGSNIFFRPTSKRALELDYKLISSGTLNEEVDWVPEAEMWPECRRGFVKGIQTRPTKHMHKL
;
A
#
# COMPACT_ATOMS: atom_id res chain seq x y z
N MET A 1 -17.32 10.85 -40.15
CA MET A 1 -15.96 10.59 -39.63
C MET A 1 -15.98 10.76 -38.13
N SER A 2 -16.30 9.70 -37.39
CA SER A 2 -16.21 9.67 -35.93
C SER A 2 -14.77 9.28 -35.54
N PRO A 3 -14.11 9.98 -34.61
CA PRO A 3 -12.84 9.51 -34.08
C PRO A 3 -13.13 8.32 -33.17
N SER A 4 -12.70 7.14 -33.61
CA SER A 4 -12.59 5.94 -32.79
C SER A 4 -11.69 6.24 -31.59
N TYR A 5 -12.29 6.49 -30.43
CA TYR A 5 -11.58 6.60 -29.17
C TYR A 5 -10.95 5.23 -28.88
N ASN A 6 -9.63 5.15 -29.00
CA ASN A 6 -8.86 3.98 -28.57
C ASN A 6 -9.08 3.80 -27.05
N LEU A 7 -10.00 2.91 -26.68
CA LEU A 7 -10.10 2.34 -25.35
C LEU A 7 -8.86 1.47 -25.13
N ARG A 8 -7.72 2.09 -24.81
CA ARG A 8 -6.63 1.35 -24.15
C ARG A 8 -7.25 0.83 -22.86
N SER A 9 -7.49 -0.48 -22.76
CA SER A 9 -7.94 -1.07 -21.50
C SER A 9 -6.91 -0.67 -20.45
N GLU A 10 -7.30 0.16 -19.49
CA GLU A 10 -6.40 0.54 -18.40
C GLU A 10 -5.87 -0.73 -17.75
N LYS A 11 -4.55 -0.83 -17.55
CA LYS A 11 -3.91 -2.02 -16.99
C LYS A 11 -4.52 -2.29 -15.61
N LEU A 12 -5.27 -3.38 -15.50
CA LEU A 12 -5.94 -3.80 -14.27
C LEU A 12 -5.00 -4.71 -13.48
N ARG A 13 -4.87 -4.45 -12.18
CA ARG A 13 -4.18 -5.30 -11.22
C ARG A 13 -5.10 -5.53 -10.02
N THR A 14 -4.90 -6.65 -9.33
CA THR A 14 -5.73 -7.07 -8.21
C THR A 14 -4.90 -7.14 -6.94
N GLY A 15 -5.59 -7.11 -5.81
CA GLY A 15 -4.95 -7.39 -4.54
C GLY A 15 -5.93 -7.92 -3.53
N SER A 16 -5.38 -8.48 -2.47
CA SER A 16 -6.17 -9.10 -1.42
C SER A 16 -5.49 -9.00 -0.06
N CYS A 17 -6.28 -9.09 1.00
CA CYS A 17 -5.72 -9.34 2.33
C CYS A 17 -5.14 -10.77 2.42
N LEU A 18 -4.37 -11.06 3.48
CA LEU A 18 -3.75 -12.37 3.68
C LEU A 18 -4.77 -13.53 3.66
N CYS A 19 -5.93 -13.37 4.30
CA CYS A 19 -6.99 -14.39 4.31
C CYS A 19 -7.90 -14.33 3.08
N LYS A 20 -7.63 -13.44 2.11
CA LYS A 20 -8.37 -13.24 0.86
C LYS A 20 -9.84 -12.84 1.01
N SER A 21 -10.26 -12.47 2.21
CA SER A 21 -11.63 -12.07 2.49
C SER A 21 -11.95 -10.65 2.00
N VAL A 22 -10.94 -9.80 1.83
CA VAL A 22 -11.03 -8.47 1.23
C VAL A 22 -10.28 -8.51 -0.08
N ASN A 23 -10.93 -8.12 -1.17
CA ASN A 23 -10.32 -8.05 -2.50
C ASN A 23 -10.51 -6.66 -3.08
N TYR A 24 -9.51 -6.17 -3.79
CA TYR A 24 -9.55 -4.87 -4.44
C TYR A 24 -8.89 -4.93 -5.82
N GLU A 25 -9.16 -3.90 -6.61
CA GLU A 25 -8.60 -3.68 -7.93
C GLU A 25 -7.95 -2.31 -7.99
N VAL A 26 -6.86 -2.21 -8.76
CA VAL A 26 -6.23 -0.95 -9.16
C VAL A 26 -6.12 -0.85 -10.68
N THR A 27 -6.46 0.31 -11.24
CA THR A 27 -6.35 0.56 -12.69
C THR A 27 -5.20 1.53 -13.02
N GLY A 28 -4.54 1.31 -14.15
CA GLY A 28 -3.51 2.19 -14.69
C GLY A 28 -2.19 2.14 -13.92
N GLU A 29 -1.40 3.20 -14.03
CA GLU A 29 -0.10 3.34 -13.36
C GLU A 29 -0.21 4.17 -12.07
N PRO A 30 0.64 3.90 -11.06
CA PRO A 30 0.65 4.64 -9.82
C PRO A 30 1.18 6.06 -10.00
N ILE A 31 0.81 6.95 -9.09
CA ILE A 31 1.34 8.32 -8.96
C ILE A 31 2.79 8.28 -8.50
N SER A 32 3.11 7.41 -7.53
CA SER A 32 4.48 7.19 -7.04
C SER A 32 4.56 5.92 -6.19
N PHE A 33 5.76 5.40 -5.98
CA PHE A 33 6.02 4.32 -5.02
C PHE A 33 7.05 4.77 -3.97
N ARG A 34 6.72 4.66 -2.67
CA ARG A 34 7.59 5.14 -1.58
C ARG A 34 7.67 4.16 -0.42
N VAL A 35 8.81 4.17 0.26
CA VAL A 35 9.01 3.42 1.51
C VAL A 35 8.99 4.38 2.69
N CYS A 36 8.20 4.09 3.72
CA CYS A 36 8.09 4.92 4.91
C CYS A 36 8.71 4.25 6.13
N HIS A 37 9.62 4.95 6.81
CA HIS A 37 10.33 4.45 7.99
C HIS A 37 9.80 5.02 9.31
N CYS A 38 8.80 5.91 9.28
CA CYS A 38 8.28 6.53 10.50
C CYS A 38 7.69 5.49 11.47
N GLN A 39 7.58 5.86 12.75
CA GLN A 39 7.15 4.93 13.79
C GLN A 39 5.75 4.37 13.55
N ASN A 40 4.78 5.18 13.13
CA ASN A 40 3.42 4.73 12.81
C ASN A 40 3.42 3.69 11.69
N CYS A 41 4.18 3.91 10.61
CA CYS A 41 4.24 2.98 9.49
C CYS A 41 4.92 1.66 9.86
N ARG A 42 5.95 1.68 10.70
CA ARG A 42 6.53 0.44 11.25
C ARG A 42 5.57 -0.31 12.16
N ARG A 43 4.86 0.39 13.03
CA ARG A 43 3.86 -0.22 13.92
C ARG A 43 2.71 -0.84 13.12
N ALA A 44 2.19 -0.12 12.12
CA ALA A 44 1.10 -0.60 11.28
C ALA A 44 1.50 -1.82 10.44
N SER A 45 2.70 -1.82 9.84
CA SER A 45 3.15 -2.93 8.99
C SER A 45 3.76 -4.10 9.77
N GLY A 46 4.18 -3.89 11.03
CA GLY A 46 5.01 -4.84 11.77
C GLY A 46 6.42 -5.02 11.20
N SER A 47 6.81 -4.27 10.17
CA SER A 47 8.08 -4.41 9.45
C SER A 47 9.05 -3.25 9.74
N ALA A 48 10.26 -3.33 9.17
CA ALA A 48 11.27 -2.27 9.24
C ALA A 48 10.80 -0.96 8.59
N PHE A 49 9.83 -1.05 7.69
CA PHE A 49 9.20 0.03 6.95
C PHE A 49 7.87 -0.42 6.36
N MET A 50 7.10 0.52 5.83
CA MET A 50 5.93 0.23 5.01
C MET A 50 6.15 0.71 3.58
N ALA A 51 5.99 -0.18 2.61
CA ALA A 51 6.09 0.11 1.19
C ALA A 51 4.69 0.48 0.66
N ASN A 52 4.54 1.72 0.20
CA ASN A 52 3.26 2.35 -0.12
C ASN A 52 3.22 2.79 -1.58
N ILE A 53 2.27 2.25 -2.34
CA ILE A 53 2.05 2.61 -3.74
C ILE A 53 0.89 3.60 -3.82
N PHE A 54 1.12 4.77 -4.39
CA PHE A 54 0.16 5.86 -4.44
C PHE A 54 -0.66 5.76 -5.72
N PHE A 55 -1.99 5.72 -5.59
CA PHE A 55 -2.93 5.75 -6.72
C PHE A 55 -3.96 6.86 -6.50
N LYS A 56 -4.53 7.42 -7.58
CA LYS A 56 -5.70 8.29 -7.46
C LYS A 56 -6.84 7.49 -6.84
N GLY A 57 -7.71 8.14 -6.07
CA GLY A 57 -8.79 7.47 -5.35
C GLY A 57 -9.71 6.69 -6.29
N LYS A 58 -9.98 7.25 -7.48
CA LYS A 58 -10.74 6.62 -8.58
C LYS A 58 -10.09 5.39 -9.20
N GLN A 59 -8.77 5.22 -9.06
CA GLN A 59 -8.06 4.05 -9.59
C GLN A 59 -8.20 2.84 -8.67
N VAL A 60 -8.67 3.01 -7.42
CA VAL A 60 -8.72 1.93 -6.43
C VAL A 60 -10.16 1.62 -6.05
N ARG A 61 -10.57 0.37 -6.24
CA ARG A 61 -11.91 -0.12 -5.90
C ARG A 61 -11.82 -1.38 -5.05
N VAL A 62 -12.50 -1.41 -3.91
CA VAL A 62 -12.76 -2.66 -3.18
C VAL A 62 -13.85 -3.40 -3.93
N VAL A 63 -13.59 -4.64 -4.33
CA VAL A 63 -14.52 -5.46 -5.13
C VAL A 63 -15.30 -6.47 -4.28
N SER A 64 -14.76 -6.86 -3.12
CA SER A 64 -15.47 -7.69 -2.13
C SER A 64 -14.85 -7.56 -0.74
N GLY A 65 -15.65 -7.87 0.30
CA GLY A 65 -15.18 -7.88 1.70
C GLY A 65 -15.14 -6.52 2.38
N GLU A 66 -15.91 -5.53 1.90
CA GLU A 66 -15.96 -4.20 2.51
C GLU A 66 -16.46 -4.26 3.98
N GLU A 67 -17.34 -5.21 4.30
CA GLU A 67 -17.83 -5.49 5.65
C GLU A 67 -16.73 -5.97 6.61
N LYS A 68 -15.62 -6.47 6.06
CA LYS A 68 -14.43 -6.93 6.81
C LYS A 68 -13.32 -5.88 6.82
N LEU A 69 -13.54 -4.71 6.23
CA LEU A 69 -12.64 -3.57 6.34
C LEU A 69 -13.01 -2.70 7.54
N LYS A 70 -12.04 -2.48 8.42
CA LYS A 70 -12.15 -1.50 9.49
C LYS A 70 -11.20 -0.35 9.23
N VAL A 71 -11.62 0.84 9.65
CA VAL A 71 -10.81 2.06 9.61
C VAL A 71 -10.27 2.36 10.99
N PHE A 72 -8.95 2.55 11.08
CA PHE A 72 -8.31 3.22 12.20
C PHE A 72 -7.93 4.65 11.79
N ALA A 73 -8.46 5.65 12.49
CA ALA A 73 -8.10 7.05 12.27
C ALA A 73 -6.78 7.34 13.01
N ASP A 74 -5.66 7.28 12.28
CA ASP A 74 -4.34 7.64 12.81
C ASP A 74 -4.21 9.17 12.80
N LEU A 75 -4.52 9.79 13.94
CA LEU A 75 -4.53 11.25 14.09
C LEU A 75 -3.17 11.82 14.52
N ASP A 76 -2.30 10.98 15.10
CA ASP A 76 -0.98 11.35 15.62
C ASP A 76 0.11 10.79 14.71
N THR A 77 0.17 11.30 13.49
CA THR A 77 1.16 10.86 12.49
C THR A 77 2.43 11.70 12.55
N ALA A 78 3.55 11.11 12.15
CA ALA A 78 4.82 11.83 12.04
C ALA A 78 4.81 13.04 11.08
N SER A 79 3.81 13.13 10.17
CA SER A 79 3.63 14.30 9.28
C SER A 79 2.76 15.39 9.89
N GLY A 80 2.11 15.14 11.03
CA GLY A 80 1.06 15.98 11.60
C GLY A 80 -0.26 15.96 10.84
N ALA A 81 -0.35 15.24 9.71
CA ALA A 81 -1.58 15.12 8.94
C ALA A 81 -2.31 13.80 9.24
N PRO A 82 -3.62 13.82 9.54
CA PRO A 82 -4.39 12.61 9.80
C PRO A 82 -4.37 11.62 8.63
N LEU A 83 -4.31 10.32 8.96
CA LEU A 83 -4.26 9.22 8.01
C LEU A 83 -5.24 8.12 8.41
N HIS A 84 -6.23 7.83 7.58
CA HIS A 84 -7.10 6.68 7.80
C HIS A 84 -6.42 5.42 7.28
N ARG A 85 -6.36 4.38 8.13
CA ARG A 85 -5.79 3.07 7.80
C ARG A 85 -6.89 2.04 7.67
N TYR A 86 -7.03 1.43 6.49
CA TYR A 86 -8.04 0.44 6.18
C TYR A 86 -7.39 -0.94 6.24
N PHE A 87 -7.86 -1.79 7.14
CA PHE A 87 -7.29 -3.11 7.37
C PHE A 87 -8.38 -4.18 7.49
N CYS A 88 -8.03 -5.40 7.13
CA CYS A 88 -8.92 -6.55 7.28
C CYS A 88 -9.06 -6.93 8.76
N THR A 89 -10.29 -7.03 9.25
CA THR A 89 -10.58 -7.41 10.65
C THR A 89 -10.25 -8.87 10.95
N GLU A 90 -10.25 -9.74 9.94
CA GLU A 90 -10.01 -11.18 10.10
C GLU A 90 -8.52 -11.51 10.23
N CYS A 91 -7.65 -10.88 9.42
CA CYS A 91 -6.23 -11.22 9.36
C CYS A 91 -5.28 -10.06 9.68
N GLY A 92 -5.80 -8.86 9.93
CA GLY A 92 -5.00 -7.68 10.27
C GLY A 92 -4.21 -7.05 9.11
N SER A 93 -4.29 -7.58 7.89
CA SER A 93 -3.58 -7.00 6.74
C SER A 93 -4.05 -5.57 6.48
N ASN A 94 -3.10 -4.63 6.44
CA ASN A 94 -3.39 -3.27 6.01
C ASN A 94 -3.51 -3.25 4.49
N ILE A 95 -4.66 -2.85 3.96
CA ILE A 95 -4.95 -2.89 2.51
C ILE A 95 -4.58 -1.57 1.87
N PHE A 96 -5.18 -0.48 2.37
CA PHE A 96 -4.88 0.85 1.88
C PHE A 96 -5.00 1.91 2.97
N PHE A 97 -4.44 3.08 2.67
CA PHE A 97 -4.47 4.25 3.53
C PHE A 97 -5.02 5.44 2.76
N ARG A 98 -5.77 6.31 3.44
CA ARG A 98 -6.32 7.54 2.87
C ARG A 98 -5.95 8.71 3.77
N PRO A 99 -5.10 9.64 3.32
CA PRO A 99 -4.84 10.86 4.07
C PRO A 99 -6.09 11.74 4.08
N THR A 100 -6.40 12.37 5.22
CA THR A 100 -7.66 13.08 5.43
C THR A 100 -7.50 14.57 5.76
N SER A 101 -6.30 15.13 5.52
CA SER A 101 -6.14 16.59 5.49
C SER A 101 -6.94 17.19 4.33
N LYS A 102 -7.38 18.46 4.47
CA LYS A 102 -8.19 19.16 3.44
C LYS A 102 -7.57 19.03 2.03
N ARG A 103 -6.28 19.36 1.91
CA ARG A 103 -5.55 19.26 0.63
C ARG A 103 -5.50 17.83 0.10
N ALA A 104 -5.36 16.83 0.95
CA ALA A 104 -5.32 15.44 0.50
C ALA A 104 -6.69 14.95 0.03
N LEU A 105 -7.78 15.41 0.67
CA LEU A 105 -9.14 15.12 0.22
C LEU A 105 -9.44 15.74 -1.15
N GLU A 106 -8.93 16.94 -1.42
CA GLU A 106 -9.04 17.61 -2.73
C GLU A 106 -8.25 16.87 -3.83
N LEU A 107 -7.08 16.33 -3.50
CA LEU A 107 -6.23 15.57 -4.44
C LEU A 107 -6.72 14.13 -4.67
N ASP A 108 -7.54 13.61 -3.75
CA ASP A 108 -8.10 12.26 -3.71
C ASP A 108 -7.14 11.16 -4.17
N TYR A 109 -6.33 10.65 -3.23
CA TYR A 109 -5.43 9.54 -3.48
C TYR A 109 -5.45 8.54 -2.32
N LYS A 110 -5.12 7.29 -2.63
CA LYS A 110 -4.98 6.17 -1.70
C LYS A 110 -3.58 5.59 -1.81
N LEU A 111 -3.06 5.12 -0.69
CA LEU A 111 -1.79 4.42 -0.61
C LEU A 111 -2.09 2.94 -0.44
N ILE A 112 -1.74 2.10 -1.40
CA ILE A 112 -1.86 0.65 -1.32
C ILE A 112 -0.62 0.08 -0.61
N SER A 113 -0.83 -0.83 0.33
CA SER A 113 0.27 -1.64 0.89
C SER A 113 0.80 -2.58 -0.18
N SER A 114 2.04 -2.39 -0.62
CA SER A 114 2.57 -3.11 -1.81
C SER A 114 2.49 -4.63 -1.68
N GLY A 115 2.72 -5.17 -0.48
CA GLY A 115 2.68 -6.62 -0.21
C GLY A 115 1.28 -7.26 -0.27
N THR A 116 0.23 -6.49 -0.59
CA THR A 116 -1.13 -7.02 -0.76
C THR A 116 -1.56 -7.10 -2.23
N LEU A 117 -0.71 -6.67 -3.17
CA LEU A 117 -0.93 -6.89 -4.59
C LEU A 117 -0.74 -8.37 -4.91
N ASN A 118 -1.58 -8.91 -5.79
CA ASN A 118 -1.49 -10.30 -6.21
C ASN A 118 -0.46 -10.47 -7.34
N GLU A 119 -0.32 -9.47 -8.21
CA GLU A 119 0.62 -9.49 -9.31
C GLU A 119 1.99 -8.95 -8.90
N GLU A 120 3.05 -9.58 -9.41
CA GLU A 120 4.40 -9.01 -9.38
C GLU A 120 4.44 -7.74 -10.24
N VAL A 121 5.14 -6.72 -9.74
CA VAL A 121 5.26 -5.42 -10.39
C VAL A 121 6.72 -4.96 -10.39
N ASP A 122 7.19 -4.47 -11.53
CA ASP A 122 8.57 -3.96 -11.68
C ASP A 122 8.75 -2.53 -11.14
N TRP A 123 7.78 -2.01 -10.39
CA TRP A 123 7.87 -0.70 -9.78
C TRP A 123 8.90 -0.71 -8.65
N VAL A 124 9.80 0.25 -8.67
CA VAL A 124 10.79 0.44 -7.62
C VAL A 124 10.42 1.67 -6.78
N PRO A 125 10.65 1.65 -5.45
CA PRO A 125 10.45 2.84 -4.64
C PRO A 125 11.35 3.99 -5.11
N GLU A 126 10.74 5.14 -5.36
CA GLU A 126 11.43 6.33 -5.86
C GLU A 126 12.02 7.18 -4.72
N ALA A 127 11.51 6.99 -3.49
CA ALA A 127 11.93 7.75 -2.32
C ALA A 127 11.67 7.03 -1.00
N GLU A 128 12.49 7.34 0.00
CA GLU A 128 12.27 7.02 1.41
C GLU A 128 11.63 8.22 2.15
N MET A 129 10.65 7.96 3.01
CA MET A 129 10.03 8.95 3.89
C MET A 129 10.46 8.69 5.33
N TRP A 130 10.84 9.77 6.05
CA TRP A 130 11.51 9.72 7.37
C TRP A 130 12.77 8.81 7.37
N PRO A 131 13.71 8.97 6.43
CA PRO A 131 14.90 8.11 6.33
C PRO A 131 15.78 8.11 7.60
N GLU A 132 15.74 9.17 8.41
CA GLU A 132 16.38 9.25 9.73
C GLU A 132 15.85 8.20 10.71
N CYS A 133 14.61 7.74 10.51
CA CYS A 133 14.03 6.66 11.29
C CYS A 133 14.45 5.27 10.77
N ARG A 134 15.13 5.14 9.62
CA ARG A 134 15.41 3.84 9.00
C ARG A 134 16.16 2.90 9.97
N ARG A 135 15.65 1.68 10.12
CA ARG A 135 16.28 0.66 10.97
C ARG A 135 17.66 0.28 10.42
N GLY A 136 18.68 0.34 11.27
CA GLY A 136 20.07 0.13 10.86
C GLY A 136 20.33 -1.18 10.12
N PHE A 137 19.67 -2.28 10.53
CA PHE A 137 19.83 -3.59 9.89
C PHE A 137 19.41 -3.62 8.41
N VAL A 138 18.56 -2.69 7.96
CA VAL A 138 18.08 -2.64 6.56
C VAL A 138 19.21 -2.29 5.59
N LYS A 139 20.26 -1.58 6.02
CA LYS A 139 21.40 -1.24 5.15
C LYS A 139 22.26 -2.45 4.78
N GLY A 140 22.21 -3.53 5.58
CA GLY A 140 23.13 -4.67 5.49
C GLY A 140 22.44 -6.01 5.24
N ILE A 141 21.19 -6.02 4.76
CA ILE A 141 20.53 -7.28 4.37
C ILE A 141 21.27 -7.85 3.16
N GLN A 142 22.16 -8.80 3.43
CA GLN A 142 22.73 -9.73 2.45
C GLN A 142 22.16 -11.11 2.79
N THR A 143 21.25 -11.62 1.95
CA THR A 143 20.66 -12.94 2.17
C THR A 143 21.70 -14.01 1.87
N ARG A 144 22.02 -14.84 2.87
CA ARG A 144 22.71 -16.11 2.60
C ARG A 144 21.61 -17.15 2.38
N PRO A 145 21.63 -17.91 1.28
CA PRO A 145 20.72 -19.04 1.14
C PRO A 145 20.97 -20.00 2.30
N THR A 146 20.02 -20.14 3.22
CA THR A 146 20.04 -21.26 4.17
C THR A 146 19.80 -22.51 3.34
N LYS A 147 20.86 -23.30 3.09
CA LYS A 147 20.80 -24.50 2.24
C LYS A 147 19.75 -25.54 2.70
N HIS A 148 19.09 -25.36 3.85
CA HIS A 148 18.30 -26.38 4.55
C HIS A 148 17.08 -25.77 5.28
N MET A 149 16.17 -25.08 4.58
CA MET A 149 14.91 -24.60 5.17
C MET A 149 13.66 -25.38 4.72
N HIS A 150 13.85 -26.59 4.17
CA HIS A 150 12.75 -27.53 3.96
C HIS A 150 12.72 -28.54 5.10
N LYS A 151 11.83 -28.29 6.08
CA LYS A 151 11.18 -29.20 7.04
C LYS A 151 10.99 -28.46 8.37
N LEU A 152 9.92 -27.70 8.46
CA LEU A 152 9.16 -27.54 9.70
C LEU A 152 7.86 -28.33 9.53
#